data_AF-A0A2N1U3C9-F1
#
_entry.id   AF-A0A2N1U3C9-F1
#
_cell.length_a   1.000
_cell.length_b   1.000
_cell.length_c   1.000
_cell.angle_alpha   90.00
_cell.angle_beta   90.00
_cell.angle_gamma   90.00
#
_symmetry.space_group_name_H-M   'P 1'
#
loop_
_entity.id
_entity.type
_entity.pdbx_description
1 polymer ?
#
loop_
_entity_poly.entity_id
_entity_poly.type
_entity_poly.pdbx_seq_one_letter_code
_entity_poly.pdbx_strand_id
1 'polypeptide(L)'
;MRDKRFIANHAGGLLTIENHKLLIVWAIQCVEHAIEISNLINIDQRALNAIQIAKEWEKGKATVGDARNAAFFAHDAARENPEQFNKAIIRACGHTVATAHMADHSLKARDYILKGLKNILDKNDYEKEKIWQIENANSKIKNLILSAQQ
;
A
#
# COMPACT_ATOMS: atom_id res chain seq x y z
N MET A 1 -14.88 14.79 1.52
CA MET A 1 -15.32 13.82 2.56
C MET A 1 -14.77 12.45 2.15
N ARG A 2 -14.29 11.61 3.09
CA ARG A 2 -13.78 10.28 2.74
C ARG A 2 -14.93 9.35 2.30
N ASP A 3 -14.63 8.43 1.39
CA ASP A 3 -15.57 7.41 0.95
C ASP A 3 -15.90 6.46 2.11
N LYS A 4 -17.19 6.38 2.49
CA LYS A 4 -17.67 5.53 3.59
C LYS A 4 -17.37 4.05 3.39
N ARG A 5 -17.18 3.60 2.14
CA ARG A 5 -16.82 2.22 1.80
C ARG A 5 -15.41 1.83 2.27
N PHE A 6 -14.56 2.81 2.59
CA PHE A 6 -13.21 2.60 3.16
C PHE A 6 -13.13 2.97 4.65
N ILE A 7 -14.24 3.34 5.28
CA ILE A 7 -14.31 3.62 6.71
C ILE A 7 -14.78 2.35 7.42
N ALA A 8 -14.08 1.96 8.49
CA ALA A 8 -14.43 0.77 9.28
C ALA A 8 -15.84 0.90 9.88
N ASN A 9 -16.56 -0.23 10.01
CA ASN A 9 -17.91 -0.26 10.58
C ASN A 9 -17.99 0.39 11.97
N HIS A 10 -17.02 0.09 12.85
CA HIS A 10 -16.98 0.66 14.20
C HIS A 10 -16.69 2.17 14.22
N ALA A 11 -16.27 2.76 13.09
CA ALA A 11 -16.04 4.18 12.88
C ALA A 11 -17.16 4.84 12.05
N GLY A 12 -18.31 4.17 11.88
CA GLY A 12 -19.49 4.71 11.17
C GLY A 12 -19.45 4.54 9.65
N GLY A 13 -18.58 3.67 9.13
CA GLY A 13 -18.50 3.31 7.72
C GLY A 13 -19.15 1.97 7.37
N LEU A 14 -18.80 1.45 6.19
CA LEU A 14 -19.32 0.20 5.63
C LEU A 14 -18.27 -0.93 5.50
N LEU A 15 -17.02 -0.66 5.87
CA LEU A 15 -15.93 -1.62 5.72
C LEU A 15 -15.88 -2.59 6.91
N THR A 16 -16.02 -3.88 6.62
CA THR A 16 -15.79 -4.94 7.61
C THR A 16 -14.30 -5.12 7.89
N ILE A 17 -13.95 -5.68 9.05
CA ILE A 17 -12.55 -5.93 9.40
C ILE A 17 -11.90 -6.93 8.43
N GLU A 18 -12.65 -7.89 7.90
CA GLU A 18 -12.17 -8.85 6.90
C GLU A 18 -11.78 -8.16 5.60
N ASN A 19 -12.64 -7.26 5.09
CA ASN A 19 -12.33 -6.51 3.88
C ASN A 19 -11.18 -5.51 4.10
N HIS A 20 -11.07 -4.95 5.32
CA HIS A 20 -9.95 -4.11 5.70
C HIS A 20 -8.62 -4.88 5.69
N LYS A 21 -8.61 -6.11 6.22
CA LYS A 21 -7.46 -7.02 6.13
C LYS A 21 -7.12 -7.38 4.68
N LEU A 22 -8.12 -7.64 3.84
CA LEU A 22 -7.88 -7.90 2.41
C LEU A 22 -7.23 -6.69 1.71
N LEU A 23 -7.59 -5.46 2.07
CA LEU A 23 -6.99 -4.25 1.49
C LEU A 23 -5.52 -4.08 1.87
N ILE A 24 -5.13 -4.41 3.11
CA ILE A 24 -3.71 -4.34 3.51
C ILE A 24 -2.90 -5.48 2.88
N VAL A 25 -3.45 -6.69 2.77
CA VAL A 25 -2.81 -7.81 2.05
C VAL A 25 -2.53 -7.42 0.60
N TRP A 26 -3.55 -6.87 -0.07
CA TRP A 26 -3.42 -6.39 -1.44
C TRP A 26 -2.31 -5.33 -1.57
N ALA A 27 -2.30 -4.32 -0.69
CA ALA A 27 -1.26 -3.29 -0.71
C ALA A 27 0.16 -3.83 -0.42
N ILE A 28 0.29 -4.86 0.42
CA ILE A 28 1.57 -5.57 0.65
C ILE A 28 2.04 -6.23 -0.65
N GLN A 29 1.16 -7.01 -1.29
CA GLN A 29 1.49 -7.72 -2.53
C GLN A 29 1.88 -6.76 -3.67
N CYS A 30 1.20 -5.61 -3.78
CA CYS A 30 1.57 -4.60 -4.76
C CYS A 30 2.98 -4.03 -4.52
N VAL A 31 3.35 -3.74 -3.27
CA VAL A 31 4.71 -3.26 -2.96
C VAL A 31 5.74 -4.34 -3.24
N GLU A 32 5.49 -5.58 -2.82
CA GLU A 32 6.42 -6.70 -3.02
C GLU A 32 6.67 -6.95 -4.51
N HIS A 33 5.63 -6.96 -5.33
CA HIS A 33 5.75 -7.10 -6.78
C HIS A 33 6.49 -5.93 -7.42
N ALA A 34 6.23 -4.70 -6.99
CA ALA A 34 6.96 -3.52 -7.48
C ALA A 34 8.46 -3.60 -7.18
N ILE A 35 8.84 -4.11 -6.00
CA ILE A 35 10.25 -4.34 -5.64
C ILE A 35 10.87 -5.41 -6.53
N GLU A 36 10.14 -6.49 -6.79
CA GLU A 36 10.56 -7.60 -7.65
C GLU A 36 10.81 -7.14 -9.10
N ILE A 37 9.81 -6.54 -9.75
CA ILE A 37 9.91 -6.17 -11.18
C ILE A 37 10.91 -5.03 -11.44
N SER A 38 11.24 -4.24 -10.41
CA SER A 38 12.23 -3.16 -10.51
C SER A 38 13.65 -3.57 -10.11
N ASN A 39 13.84 -4.80 -9.62
CA ASN A 39 15.11 -5.29 -9.06
C ASN A 39 15.67 -4.34 -7.98
N LEU A 40 14.80 -3.82 -7.11
CA LEU A 40 15.22 -2.89 -6.06
C LEU A 40 15.88 -3.62 -4.89
N ILE A 41 17.20 -3.53 -4.78
CA ILE A 41 18.01 -4.30 -3.81
C ILE A 41 18.24 -3.55 -2.48
N ASN A 42 18.34 -2.21 -2.51
CA ASN A 42 18.72 -1.38 -1.35
C ASN A 42 17.57 -0.50 -0.86
N ILE A 43 16.58 -1.11 -0.22
CA ILE A 43 15.46 -0.40 0.40
C ILE A 43 15.79 -0.02 1.86
N ASP A 44 15.35 1.17 2.28
CA ASP A 44 15.52 1.65 3.65
C ASP A 44 14.85 0.69 4.66
N GLN A 45 15.55 0.36 5.75
CA GLN A 45 15.08 -0.57 6.78
C GLN A 45 13.75 -0.12 7.42
N ARG A 46 13.48 1.18 7.51
CA ARG A 46 12.20 1.72 8.02
C ARG A 46 11.03 1.35 7.10
N ALA A 47 11.28 1.26 5.79
CA ALA A 47 10.29 0.81 4.82
C ALA A 47 10.02 -0.71 4.94
N LEU A 48 11.07 -1.52 5.13
CA LEU A 48 10.92 -2.97 5.38
C LEU A 48 10.15 -3.22 6.68
N ASN A 49 10.47 -2.47 7.73
CA ASN A 49 9.75 -2.55 9.00
C ASN A 49 8.26 -2.20 8.84
N ALA A 50 7.93 -1.18 8.03
CA ALA A 50 6.54 -0.85 7.73
C ALA A 50 5.79 -2.05 7.09
N ILE A 51 6.38 -2.71 6.10
CA ILE A 51 5.77 -3.92 5.49
C ILE A 51 5.63 -5.06 6.51
N GLN A 52 6.63 -5.26 7.37
CA GLN A 52 6.55 -6.29 8.41
C GLN A 52 5.41 -6.00 9.41
N ILE A 53 5.26 -4.76 9.88
CA ILE A 53 4.17 -4.37 10.78
C ILE A 53 2.81 -4.48 10.08
N ALA A 54 2.73 -4.18 8.78
CA ALA A 54 1.50 -4.39 8.00
C ALA A 54 1.08 -5.86 8.00
N LYS A 55 2.03 -6.79 7.79
CA LYS A 55 1.81 -8.24 7.86
C LYS A 55 1.37 -8.70 9.26
N GLU A 56 1.95 -8.13 10.32
CA GLU A 56 1.57 -8.49 11.69
C GLU A 56 0.21 -7.91 12.10
N TRP A 57 -0.15 -6.70 11.65
CA TRP A 57 -1.47 -6.12 11.91
C TRP A 57 -2.58 -6.96 11.27
N GLU A 58 -2.39 -7.40 10.03
CA GLU A 58 -3.31 -8.30 9.32
C GLU A 58 -3.58 -9.58 10.13
N LYS A 59 -2.54 -10.15 10.75
CA LYS A 59 -2.61 -11.32 11.64
C LYS A 59 -3.14 -11.01 13.04
N GLY A 60 -3.47 -9.76 13.36
CA GLY A 60 -3.93 -9.33 14.68
C GLY A 60 -2.83 -9.24 15.74
N LYS A 61 -1.56 -9.17 15.34
CA LYS A 61 -0.38 -9.17 16.23
C LYS A 61 0.23 -7.78 16.43
N ALA A 62 -0.16 -6.79 15.63
CA ALA A 62 0.24 -5.40 15.80
C ALA A 62 -0.98 -4.49 15.97
N THR A 63 -0.83 -3.39 16.69
CA THR A 63 -1.89 -2.41 16.90
C THR A 63 -1.95 -1.37 15.79
N VAL A 64 -3.04 -0.61 15.72
CA VAL A 64 -3.13 0.57 14.84
C VAL A 64 -2.07 1.62 15.23
N GLY A 65 -1.69 1.72 16.51
CA GLY A 65 -0.63 2.60 16.98
C GLY A 65 0.73 2.23 16.39
N ASP A 66 1.09 0.93 16.44
CA ASP A 66 2.33 0.41 15.84
C ASP A 66 2.39 0.71 14.34
N ALA A 67 1.27 0.49 13.65
CA ALA A 67 1.17 0.76 12.23
C ALA A 67 1.36 2.26 11.89
N ARG A 68 0.77 3.16 12.68
CA ARG A 68 0.95 4.61 12.50
C ARG A 68 2.39 5.04 12.75
N ASN A 69 3.04 4.53 13.78
CA ASN A 69 4.44 4.82 14.07
C ASN A 69 5.35 4.35 12.95
N ALA A 70 5.17 3.12 12.46
CA ALA A 70 5.92 2.58 11.32
C ALA A 70 5.68 3.39 10.03
N ALA A 71 4.45 3.86 9.79
CA ALA A 71 4.14 4.73 8.66
C ALA A 71 4.92 6.06 8.72
N PHE A 72 5.01 6.68 9.91
CA PHE A 72 5.75 7.91 10.09
C PHE A 72 7.25 7.73 9.81
N PHE A 73 7.87 6.69 10.37
CA PHE A 73 9.28 6.40 10.09
C PHE A 73 9.55 6.13 8.61
N ALA A 74 8.68 5.39 7.92
CA ALA A 74 8.80 5.19 6.48
C ALA A 74 8.63 6.51 5.70
N HIS A 75 7.72 7.39 6.11
CA HIS A 75 7.54 8.69 5.46
C HIS A 75 8.72 9.63 5.68
N ASP A 76 9.38 9.59 6.84
CA ASP A 76 10.62 10.33 7.09
C ASP A 76 11.76 9.79 6.22
N ALA A 77 11.91 8.47 6.12
CA ALA A 77 12.86 7.84 5.20
C ALA A 77 12.67 8.29 3.75
N ALA A 78 11.42 8.37 3.30
CA ALA A 78 11.12 8.87 1.96
C ALA A 78 11.45 10.36 1.77
N ARG A 79 11.39 11.19 2.82
CA ARG A 79 11.78 12.60 2.73
C ARG A 79 13.30 12.75 2.60
N GLU A 80 14.04 11.90 3.30
CA GLU A 80 15.51 11.87 3.31
C GLU A 80 16.10 11.26 2.04
N ASN A 81 15.38 10.38 1.34
CA ASN A 81 15.90 9.71 0.15
C ASN A 81 15.96 10.65 -1.07
N PRO A 82 17.11 10.84 -1.73
CA PRO A 82 17.22 11.71 -2.90
C PRO A 82 16.72 11.04 -4.18
N GLU A 83 16.76 9.71 -4.28
CA GLU A 83 16.41 8.96 -5.48
C GLU A 83 14.87 8.84 -5.59
N GLN A 84 14.33 9.22 -6.73
CA GLN A 84 12.90 9.48 -6.89
C GLN A 84 12.08 8.19 -6.94
N PHE A 85 12.61 7.12 -7.53
CA PHE A 85 11.97 5.82 -7.57
C PHE A 85 11.89 5.19 -6.17
N ASN A 86 13.02 5.10 -5.46
CA ASN A 86 13.14 4.61 -4.09
C ASN A 86 12.27 5.42 -3.14
N LYS A 87 12.29 6.75 -3.24
CA LYS A 87 11.37 7.64 -2.50
C LYS A 87 9.91 7.25 -2.70
N ALA A 88 9.50 6.96 -3.94
CA ALA A 88 8.13 6.57 -4.23
C ALA A 88 7.79 5.19 -3.61
N ILE A 89 8.67 4.20 -3.74
CA ILE A 89 8.47 2.87 -3.14
C ILE A 89 8.44 2.94 -1.61
N ILE A 90 9.33 3.71 -0.98
CA ILE A 90 9.32 3.91 0.48
C ILE A 90 8.01 4.59 0.93
N ARG A 91 7.49 5.56 0.16
CA ARG A 91 6.16 6.15 0.43
C ARG A 91 5.04 5.13 0.30
N ALA A 92 5.12 4.25 -0.70
CA ALA A 92 4.18 3.16 -0.86
C ALA A 92 4.19 2.24 0.37
N CYS A 93 5.36 1.83 0.87
CA CYS A 93 5.46 1.04 2.11
C CYS A 93 4.80 1.73 3.31
N GLY A 94 5.04 3.03 3.48
CA GLY A 94 4.40 3.82 4.54
C GLY A 94 2.87 3.87 4.41
N HIS A 95 2.35 3.99 3.18
CA HIS A 95 0.91 3.92 2.95
C HIS A 95 0.35 2.51 3.12
N THR A 96 1.08 1.46 2.73
CA THR A 96 0.69 0.07 2.95
C THR A 96 0.42 -0.17 4.43
N VAL A 97 1.35 0.17 5.32
CA VAL A 97 1.14 0.01 6.77
C VAL A 97 0.08 0.96 7.33
N ALA A 98 -0.03 2.19 6.81
CA ALA A 98 -1.08 3.13 7.19
C ALA A 98 -2.50 2.65 6.83
N THR A 99 -2.63 1.63 5.95
CA THR A 99 -3.90 0.96 5.67
C THR A 99 -4.56 0.49 6.96
N ALA A 100 -3.79 -0.03 7.93
CA ALA A 100 -4.30 -0.44 9.24
C ALA A 100 -5.06 0.67 9.99
N HIS A 101 -4.62 1.93 9.84
CA HIS A 101 -5.29 3.08 10.40
C HIS A 101 -6.52 3.49 9.59
N MET A 102 -6.39 3.61 8.27
CA MET A 102 -7.47 3.96 7.35
C MET A 102 -7.31 3.22 6.03
N ALA A 103 -8.34 2.51 5.60
CA ALA A 103 -8.22 1.52 4.54
C ALA A 103 -7.96 2.10 3.14
N ASP A 104 -8.35 3.36 2.88
CA ASP A 104 -8.07 4.07 1.64
C ASP A 104 -6.57 4.37 1.41
N HIS A 105 -5.72 4.21 2.43
CA HIS A 105 -4.28 4.23 2.23
C HIS A 105 -3.76 3.10 1.34
N SER A 106 -4.50 1.99 1.21
CA SER A 106 -4.17 0.93 0.25
C SER A 106 -4.15 1.46 -1.20
N LEU A 107 -5.10 2.34 -1.56
CA LEU A 107 -5.14 2.99 -2.87
C LEU A 107 -3.93 3.92 -3.06
N LYS A 108 -3.56 4.67 -2.03
CA LYS A 108 -2.38 5.55 -2.07
C LYS A 108 -1.08 4.77 -2.21
N ALA A 109 -0.97 3.59 -1.58
CA ALA A 109 0.19 2.73 -1.74
C ALA A 109 0.38 2.36 -3.23
N ARG A 110 -0.70 1.92 -3.86
CA ARG A 110 -0.78 1.68 -5.30
C ARG A 110 -0.38 2.91 -6.13
N ASP A 111 -0.95 4.08 -5.85
CA ASP A 111 -0.66 5.29 -6.62
C ASP A 111 0.83 5.68 -6.55
N TYR A 112 1.47 5.50 -5.39
CA TYR A 112 2.90 5.75 -5.24
C TYR A 112 3.77 4.71 -5.95
N ILE A 113 3.38 3.43 -5.95
CA ILE A 113 4.04 2.40 -6.76
C ILE A 113 4.02 2.81 -8.23
N LEU A 114 2.83 3.09 -8.77
CA LEU A 114 2.68 3.47 -10.17
C LEU A 114 3.44 4.77 -10.49
N LYS A 115 3.43 5.74 -9.56
CA LYS A 115 4.23 6.95 -9.71
C LYS A 115 5.73 6.66 -9.84
N GLY A 116 6.26 5.72 -9.05
CA GLY A 116 7.66 5.30 -9.13
C GLY A 116 7.96 4.58 -10.45
N LEU A 117 7.13 3.60 -10.79
CA LEU A 117 7.34 2.73 -11.95
C LEU A 117 7.25 3.46 -13.30
N LYS A 118 6.47 4.54 -13.37
CA LYS A 118 6.20 5.30 -14.61
C LYS A 118 7.46 5.71 -15.39
N ASN A 119 8.56 5.98 -14.71
CA ASN A 119 9.80 6.46 -15.34
C ASN A 119 10.89 5.38 -15.46
N ILE A 120 10.65 4.17 -14.95
CA ILE A 120 11.64 3.08 -14.99
C ILE A 120 11.17 1.89 -15.85
N LEU A 121 9.87 1.71 -16.02
CA LEU A 121 9.30 0.69 -16.90
C LEU A 121 9.00 1.27 -18.28
N ASP A 122 9.06 0.43 -19.31
CA ASP A 122 8.48 0.78 -20.59
C ASP A 122 6.94 0.85 -20.51
N LYS A 123 6.32 1.41 -21.56
CA LYS A 123 4.87 1.60 -21.59
C LYS A 123 4.09 0.29 -21.44
N ASN A 124 4.58 -0.80 -22.02
CA ASN A 124 3.88 -2.08 -22.00
C ASN A 124 3.94 -2.70 -20.61
N ASP A 125 5.11 -2.71 -19.98
CA ASP A 125 5.30 -3.27 -18.64
C ASP A 125 4.61 -2.41 -17.57
N TYR A 126 4.58 -1.09 -17.74
CA TYR A 126 3.80 -0.20 -16.88
C TYR A 126 2.29 -0.49 -16.95
N GLU A 127 1.74 -0.73 -18.14
CA GLU A 127 0.32 -1.10 -18.28
C GLU A 127 0.03 -2.51 -17.75
N LYS A 128 0.94 -3.47 -17.94
CA LYS A 128 0.84 -4.80 -17.31
C LYS A 128 0.78 -4.69 -15.80
N GLU A 129 1.61 -3.85 -15.16
CA GLU A 129 1.58 -3.67 -13.71
C GLU A 129 0.24 -3.10 -13.24
N LYS A 130 -0.32 -2.11 -13.93
CA LYS A 130 -1.63 -1.55 -13.57
C LYS A 130 -2.74 -2.61 -13.55
N ILE A 131 -2.71 -3.52 -14.53
CA ILE A 131 -3.63 -4.64 -14.64
C ILE A 131 -3.35 -5.65 -13.53
N TRP A 132 -2.09 -6.06 -13.37
CA TRP A 132 -1.66 -7.04 -12.37
C TRP A 132 -2.09 -6.65 -10.96
N GLN A 133 -1.90 -5.39 -10.55
CA GLN A 133 -2.32 -4.92 -9.24
C GLN A 133 -3.81 -5.11 -9.00
N ILE A 134 -4.65 -4.90 -10.01
CA ILE A 134 -6.10 -5.07 -9.88
C ILE A 134 -6.47 -6.55 -9.94
N GLU A 135 -5.87 -7.33 -10.83
CA GLU A 135 -6.16 -8.75 -10.99
C GLU A 135 -5.79 -9.56 -9.75
N ASN A 136 -4.67 -9.21 -9.10
CA ASN A 136 -4.17 -9.84 -7.90
C ASN A 136 -5.00 -9.50 -6.63
N ALA A 137 -5.88 -8.50 -6.68
CA ALA A 137 -6.79 -8.22 -5.58
C ALA A 137 -7.82 -9.33 -5.37
N ASN A 138 -8.12 -9.66 -4.10
CA ASN A 138 -9.17 -10.60 -3.76
C ASN A 138 -10.52 -10.16 -4.36
N SER A 139 -11.32 -11.11 -4.88
CA SER A 139 -12.59 -10.83 -5.54
C SER A 139 -13.58 -10.03 -4.67
N LYS A 140 -13.53 -10.18 -3.34
CA LYS A 140 -14.39 -9.45 -2.39
C LYS A 140 -14.13 -7.93 -2.36
N ILE A 141 -12.90 -7.51 -2.69
CA ILE A 141 -12.51 -6.09 -2.65
C ILE A 141 -12.22 -5.50 -4.04
N LYS A 142 -12.19 -6.32 -5.10
CA LYS A 142 -11.88 -5.88 -6.47
C LYS A 142 -12.82 -4.79 -6.97
N ASN A 143 -14.13 -4.95 -6.76
CA ASN A 143 -15.12 -3.92 -7.12
C ASN A 143 -14.97 -2.63 -6.30
N LEU A 144 -14.57 -2.75 -5.03
CA LEU A 144 -14.32 -1.60 -4.16
C LEU A 144 -13.12 -0.80 -4.67
N ILE A 145 -12.02 -1.47 -5.05
CA ILE A 145 -10.83 -0.81 -5.63
C ILE A 145 -11.19 -0.14 -6.95
N LEU A 146 -11.79 -0.87 -7.89
CA LEU A 146 -12.13 -0.36 -9.23
C LEU A 146 -13.02 0.89 -9.18
N SER A 147 -14.04 0.88 -8.32
CA SER A 147 -14.98 2.00 -8.19
C SER A 147 -14.43 3.21 -7.44
N ALA A 148 -13.21 3.12 -6.88
CA ALA A 148 -12.51 4.23 -6.23
C ALA A 148 -11.50 4.92 -7.15
N GLN A 149 -11.29 4.40 -8.37
CA GLN A 149 -10.35 4.94 -9.37
C GLN A 149 -10.97 6.01 -10.30
N GLN A 150 -12.17 6.50 -9.98
CA GLN A 150 -12.91 7.49 -10.78
C GLN A 150 -12.61 8.91 -10.33
#